data_AF-A0A2G2ZG59-F1
#
_entry.id   AF-A0A2G2ZG59-F1
#
_cell.length_a   1.000
_cell.length_b   1.000
_cell.length_c   1.000
_cell.angle_alpha   90.00
_cell.angle_beta   90.00
_cell.angle_gamma   90.00
#
_symmetry.space_group_name_H-M   'P 1'
#
loop_
_entity.id
_entity.type
_entity.pdbx_description
1 polymer ?
#
loop_
_entity_poly.entity_id
_entity_poly.type
_entity_poly.pdbx_seq_one_letter_code
_entity_poly.pdbx_strand_id
1 'polypeptide(L)'
;MKLQTQIFFALINQRSERAAGESACTTLVVVIADWFHCNPEDMPIKSQLDFLICEGSMQWRDLCENETYRERFPNKHFDLETVLGAKVRPLSVVSEKSFIKLFHPEGIEEEEGFHFLHGSMSFDNIWDEISKSAQETPHHGDSCVYIVSWNDHLFILKVEKDAYYIIDTLGERFFEGCNQSYILKFDKDTTIMQAPSESQQSDDKPSCDRKEKTNVKEAADERKIVMSTNSDDSMKEDRRPEKNIIYRGKEACKEYIKSFLAAIPIRELQVDVKKGLMASTPFHQRLQIEFHYTMSFVPKFEELSSEELIANSLAIVPSAAAE
;
A
#
# COMPACT_ATOMS: atom_id res chain seq x y z
N MET A 1 -0.83 -19.49 2.25
CA MET A 1 -0.74 -18.82 3.57
C MET A 1 -2.09 -18.21 3.90
N LYS A 2 -2.38 -17.94 5.17
CA LYS A 2 -3.61 -17.28 5.63
C LYS A 2 -3.23 -16.15 6.59
N LEU A 3 -3.58 -14.91 6.23
CA LEU A 3 -3.39 -13.73 7.08
C LEU A 3 -4.59 -13.61 8.03
N GLN A 4 -4.31 -13.40 9.32
CA GLN A 4 -5.30 -13.03 10.33
C GLN A 4 -4.85 -11.70 10.94
N THR A 5 -5.60 -10.64 10.64
CA THR A 5 -5.30 -9.26 10.99
C THR A 5 -6.60 -8.46 11.09
N GLN A 6 -6.54 -7.26 11.68
CA GLN A 6 -7.67 -6.32 11.65
C GLN A 6 -7.74 -5.65 10.29
N ILE A 7 -8.94 -5.61 9.72
CA ILE A 7 -9.21 -5.05 8.39
C ILE A 7 -10.31 -4.02 8.52
N PHE A 8 -10.09 -2.86 7.91
CA PHE A 8 -11.07 -1.80 7.81
C PHE A 8 -11.35 -1.49 6.35
N PHE A 9 -12.62 -1.42 5.97
CA PHE A 9 -13.03 -1.14 4.59
C PHE A 9 -13.71 0.22 4.46
N ALA A 10 -13.35 0.93 3.39
CA ALA A 10 -14.11 2.06 2.85
C ALA A 10 -15.44 1.59 2.23
N LEU A 11 -16.34 2.50 1.87
CA LEU A 11 -17.51 2.15 1.07
C LEU A 11 -17.18 2.04 -0.42
N ILE A 12 -16.14 2.75 -0.87
CA ILE A 12 -15.76 2.84 -2.27
C ILE A 12 -14.29 2.47 -2.47
N ASN A 13 -13.92 2.16 -3.72
CA ASN A 13 -12.54 2.14 -4.17
C ASN A 13 -12.30 3.25 -5.21
N GLN A 14 -11.05 3.39 -5.66
CA GLN A 14 -10.69 4.40 -6.65
C GLN A 14 -11.43 4.28 -8.00
N ARG A 15 -11.89 3.07 -8.35
CA ARG A 15 -12.61 2.78 -9.59
C ARG A 15 -14.13 2.88 -9.46
N SER A 16 -14.63 3.22 -8.28
CA SER A 16 -16.07 3.41 -8.10
C SER A 16 -16.57 4.57 -8.96
N GLU A 17 -17.83 4.51 -9.40
CA GLU A 17 -18.46 5.60 -10.16
C GLU A 17 -18.38 6.95 -9.43
N ARG A 18 -18.47 6.91 -8.09
CA ARG A 18 -18.37 8.10 -7.24
C ARG A 18 -16.95 8.68 -7.20
N ALA A 19 -15.92 7.83 -7.21
CA ALA A 19 -14.54 8.27 -7.25
C ALA A 19 -14.15 8.76 -8.64
N ALA A 20 -14.50 7.99 -9.69
CA ALA A 20 -14.09 8.22 -11.09
C ALA A 20 -12.58 8.53 -11.18
N GLY A 21 -11.77 7.64 -10.59
CA GLY A 21 -10.32 7.78 -10.41
C GLY A 21 -9.57 6.51 -10.82
N GLU A 22 -9.88 5.96 -12.00
CA GLU A 22 -9.36 4.68 -12.48
C GLU A 22 -7.83 4.60 -12.44
N SER A 23 -7.17 5.70 -12.80
CA SER A 23 -5.71 5.88 -12.81
C SER A 23 -5.22 6.88 -11.75
N ALA A 24 -6.04 7.18 -10.74
CA ALA A 24 -5.76 8.22 -9.76
C ALA A 24 -4.85 7.78 -8.60
N CYS A 25 -4.29 6.56 -8.63
CA CYS A 25 -3.54 5.96 -7.51
C CYS A 25 -2.45 6.89 -6.95
N THR A 26 -1.66 7.53 -7.82
CA THR A 26 -0.60 8.47 -7.42
C THR A 26 -1.15 9.69 -6.68
N THR A 27 -2.23 10.30 -7.17
CA THR A 27 -2.83 11.47 -6.52
C THR A 27 -3.51 11.10 -5.22
N LEU A 28 -4.14 9.93 -5.16
CA LEU A 28 -4.77 9.37 -3.97
C LEU A 28 -3.77 9.17 -2.84
N VAL A 29 -2.62 8.52 -3.10
CA VAL A 29 -1.60 8.32 -2.07
C VAL A 29 -1.00 9.64 -1.59
N VAL A 30 -0.83 10.64 -2.46
CA VAL A 30 -0.35 11.97 -2.04
C VAL A 30 -1.34 12.65 -1.10
N VAL A 31 -2.65 12.60 -1.42
CA VAL A 31 -3.70 13.18 -0.57
C VAL A 31 -3.82 12.43 0.77
N ILE A 32 -3.76 11.10 0.76
CA ILE A 32 -3.84 10.30 1.99
C ILE A 32 -2.58 10.48 2.86
N ALA A 33 -1.40 10.56 2.26
CA ALA A 33 -0.15 10.82 2.98
C ALA A 33 -0.18 12.19 3.67
N ASP A 34 -0.61 13.24 2.96
CA ASP A 34 -0.80 14.58 3.53
C ASP A 34 -1.80 14.57 4.70
N TRP A 35 -2.89 13.82 4.58
CA TRP A 35 -3.86 13.65 5.67
C TRP A 35 -3.22 13.01 6.91
N PHE A 36 -2.37 11.99 6.74
CA PHE A 36 -1.65 11.38 7.87
C PHE A 36 -0.66 12.34 8.52
N HIS A 37 -0.01 13.22 7.76
CA HIS A 37 0.84 14.27 8.33
C HIS A 37 0.03 15.32 9.12
N CYS A 38 -1.20 15.60 8.70
CA CYS A 38 -2.11 16.49 9.43
C CYS A 38 -2.78 15.83 10.64
N ASN A 39 -2.85 14.50 10.67
CA ASN A 39 -3.55 13.71 11.70
C ASN A 39 -2.65 12.51 12.12
N PRO A 40 -1.48 12.77 12.74
CA PRO A 40 -0.45 11.74 12.97
C PRO A 40 -0.93 10.59 13.88
N GLU A 41 -1.77 10.89 14.86
CA GLU A 41 -2.29 9.94 15.84
C GLU A 41 -3.57 9.21 15.40
N ASP A 42 -4.16 9.63 14.28
CA ASP A 42 -5.47 9.16 13.89
C ASP A 42 -5.42 8.24 12.66
N MET A 43 -6.44 7.39 12.57
CA MET A 43 -6.76 6.63 11.37
C MET A 43 -8.10 7.13 10.82
N PRO A 44 -8.26 7.28 9.50
CA PRO A 44 -9.46 7.88 8.95
C PRO A 44 -10.66 6.95 9.19
N ILE A 45 -11.77 7.53 9.67
CA ILE A 45 -13.05 6.80 9.71
C ILE A 45 -13.58 6.60 8.28
N LYS A 46 -14.67 5.82 8.15
CA LYS A 46 -15.09 5.32 6.83
C LYS A 46 -15.44 6.45 5.87
N SER A 47 -16.21 7.43 6.35
CA SER A 47 -16.58 8.62 5.60
C SER A 47 -15.38 9.51 5.28
N GLN A 48 -14.36 9.56 6.14
CA GLN A 48 -13.13 10.32 5.87
C GLN A 48 -12.30 9.63 4.79
N LEU A 49 -12.15 8.31 4.83
CA LEU A 49 -11.44 7.58 3.79
C LEU A 49 -12.15 7.69 2.44
N ASP A 50 -13.48 7.54 2.42
CA ASP A 50 -14.29 7.77 1.21
C ASP A 50 -14.10 9.19 0.67
N PHE A 51 -14.06 10.20 1.56
CA PHE A 51 -13.81 11.59 1.18
C PHE A 51 -12.42 11.78 0.58
N LEU A 52 -11.37 11.25 1.20
CA LEU A 52 -9.99 11.30 0.69
C LEU A 52 -9.88 10.63 -0.68
N ILE A 53 -10.61 9.53 -0.90
CA ILE A 53 -10.67 8.87 -2.21
C ILE A 53 -11.32 9.77 -3.26
N CYS A 54 -12.48 10.37 -2.94
CA CYS A 54 -13.15 11.29 -3.86
C CYS A 54 -12.29 12.53 -4.15
N GLU A 55 -11.62 13.07 -3.14
CA GLU A 55 -10.79 14.27 -3.24
C GLU A 55 -9.52 14.02 -4.07
N GLY A 56 -8.78 12.94 -3.79
CA GLY A 56 -7.62 12.57 -4.61
C GLY A 56 -8.00 12.26 -6.06
N SER A 57 -9.16 11.65 -6.29
CA SER A 57 -9.67 11.43 -7.65
C SER A 57 -10.06 12.73 -8.36
N MET A 58 -10.60 13.71 -7.62
CA MET A 58 -10.88 15.04 -8.15
C MET A 58 -9.61 15.77 -8.58
N GLN A 59 -8.60 15.79 -7.70
CA GLN A 59 -7.29 16.37 -8.03
C GLN A 59 -6.65 15.71 -9.25
N TRP A 60 -6.79 14.39 -9.39
CA TRP A 60 -6.32 13.67 -10.59
C TRP A 60 -7.05 14.13 -11.86
N ARG A 61 -8.38 14.35 -11.81
CA ARG A 61 -9.13 14.88 -12.96
C ARG A 61 -8.69 16.29 -13.33
N ASP A 62 -8.47 17.16 -12.34
CA ASP A 62 -7.98 18.52 -12.58
C ASP A 62 -6.61 18.50 -13.28
N LEU A 63 -5.71 17.59 -12.88
CA LEU A 63 -4.44 17.37 -13.58
C LEU A 63 -4.64 16.85 -15.01
N CYS A 64 -5.63 16.00 -15.25
CA CYS A 64 -5.94 15.49 -16.60
C CYS A 64 -6.46 16.57 -17.56
N GLU A 65 -7.08 17.63 -17.03
CA GLU A 65 -7.59 18.76 -17.82
C GLU A 65 -6.48 19.74 -18.23
N ASN A 66 -5.34 19.71 -17.53
CA ASN A 66 -4.19 20.53 -17.86
C ASN A 66 -3.54 20.07 -19.18
N GLU A 67 -3.36 21.00 -20.11
CA GLU A 67 -2.82 20.70 -21.45
C GLU A 67 -1.41 20.10 -21.41
N THR A 68 -0.52 20.63 -20.56
CA THR A 68 0.85 20.14 -20.42
C THR A 68 0.89 18.70 -19.91
N TYR A 69 0.06 18.37 -18.92
CA TYR A 69 -0.02 17.01 -18.39
C TYR A 69 -0.71 16.05 -19.36
N ARG A 70 -1.72 16.51 -20.10
CA ARG A 70 -2.39 15.71 -21.13
C ARG A 70 -1.46 15.31 -22.27
N GLU A 71 -0.57 16.22 -22.69
CA GLU A 71 0.44 15.94 -23.70
C GLU A 71 1.52 14.97 -23.19
N ARG A 72 1.98 15.16 -21.95
CA ARG A 72 3.02 14.32 -21.33
C ARG A 72 2.51 12.94 -20.92
N PHE A 73 1.26 12.82 -20.48
CA PHE A 73 0.64 11.59 -20.00
C PHE A 73 -0.70 11.30 -20.72
N PRO A 74 -0.67 10.88 -22.00
CA PRO A 74 -1.90 10.58 -22.76
C PRO A 74 -2.75 9.47 -22.13
N ASN A 75 -2.12 8.54 -21.40
CA ASN A 75 -2.78 7.46 -20.68
C ASN A 75 -3.32 7.89 -19.30
N LYS A 76 -3.06 9.14 -18.87
CA LYS A 76 -3.47 9.70 -17.56
C LYS A 76 -2.87 9.02 -16.33
N HIS A 77 -1.82 8.21 -16.49
CA HIS A 77 -1.06 7.65 -15.38
C HIS A 77 0.09 8.59 -15.04
N PHE A 78 -0.06 9.36 -13.96
CA PHE A 78 0.99 10.29 -13.52
C PHE A 78 2.02 9.59 -12.63
N ASP A 79 3.30 9.87 -12.88
CA ASP A 79 4.37 9.51 -11.95
C ASP A 79 4.31 10.34 -10.65
N LEU A 80 4.89 9.82 -9.57
CA LEU A 80 4.86 10.47 -8.25
C LEU A 80 5.48 11.86 -8.28
N GLU A 81 6.59 12.04 -9.01
CA GLU A 81 7.26 13.34 -9.12
C GLU A 81 6.39 14.41 -9.80
N THR A 82 5.61 14.03 -10.81
CA THR A 82 4.67 14.94 -11.49
C THR A 82 3.60 15.42 -10.54
N VAL A 83 3.01 14.53 -9.74
CA VAL A 83 1.96 14.90 -8.78
C VAL A 83 2.51 15.76 -7.65
N LEU A 84 3.70 15.43 -7.12
CA LEU A 84 4.37 16.26 -6.10
C LEU A 84 4.78 17.62 -6.66
N GLY A 85 5.31 17.66 -7.89
CA GLY A 85 5.71 18.87 -8.60
C GLY A 85 4.54 19.78 -8.96
N ALA A 86 3.36 19.20 -9.20
CA ALA A 86 2.10 19.94 -9.36
C ALA A 86 1.61 20.59 -8.06
N LYS A 87 2.21 20.25 -6.90
CA LYS A 87 1.88 20.77 -5.57
C LYS A 87 0.40 20.62 -5.22
N VAL A 88 -0.18 19.47 -5.56
CA VAL A 88 -1.55 19.09 -5.16
C VAL A 88 -1.72 19.18 -3.64
N ARG A 89 -0.67 18.82 -2.90
CA ARG A 89 -0.56 18.92 -1.44
C ARG A 89 0.82 19.41 -1.03
N PRO A 90 0.98 19.99 0.17
CA PRO A 90 2.28 20.38 0.72
C PRO A 90 3.10 19.18 1.21
N LEU A 91 3.42 18.27 0.29
CA LEU A 91 4.10 16.99 0.54
C LEU A 91 5.40 16.89 -0.25
N SER A 92 6.43 16.30 0.35
CA SER A 92 7.72 16.03 -0.29
C SER A 92 8.22 14.63 0.03
N VAL A 93 9.14 14.10 -0.79
CA VAL A 93 9.83 12.82 -0.56
C VAL A 93 11.24 13.08 -0.07
N VAL A 94 11.65 12.39 0.99
CA VAL A 94 13.01 12.47 1.55
C VAL A 94 13.82 11.29 1.06
N SER A 95 14.74 11.55 0.12
CA SER A 95 15.52 10.51 -0.56
C SER A 95 16.38 9.69 0.41
N GLU A 96 16.92 10.30 1.46
CA GLU A 96 17.80 9.65 2.44
C GLU A 96 17.09 8.59 3.29
N LYS A 97 15.77 8.67 3.38
CA LYS A 97 14.91 7.72 4.11
C LYS A 97 14.05 6.88 3.18
N SER A 98 14.27 7.00 1.87
CA SER A 98 13.54 6.25 0.84
C SER A 98 14.38 5.06 0.36
N PHE A 99 13.70 3.99 -0.05
CA PHE A 99 14.35 2.73 -0.37
C PHE A 99 13.85 2.16 -1.69
N ILE A 100 14.74 1.52 -2.45
CA ILE A 100 14.42 0.81 -3.68
C ILE A 100 14.90 -0.63 -3.55
N LYS A 101 14.02 -1.59 -3.87
CA LYS A 101 14.35 -3.01 -3.88
C LYS A 101 13.90 -3.64 -5.19
N LEU A 102 14.71 -4.56 -5.70
CA LEU A 102 14.30 -5.51 -6.71
C LEU A 102 14.08 -6.88 -6.07
N PHE A 103 12.90 -7.47 -6.27
CA PHE A 103 12.61 -8.84 -5.84
C PHE A 103 13.39 -9.85 -6.68
N HIS A 104 13.80 -10.94 -6.04
CA HIS A 104 14.48 -12.07 -6.67
C HIS A 104 13.49 -13.23 -6.80
N PRO A 105 13.20 -13.73 -8.01
CA PRO A 105 12.39 -14.94 -8.17
C PRO A 105 13.13 -16.18 -7.64
N GLU A 106 12.55 -16.88 -6.66
CA GLU A 106 13.14 -18.11 -6.12
C GLU A 106 13.25 -19.20 -7.22
N GLY A 107 14.41 -19.86 -7.31
CA GLY A 107 14.65 -20.99 -8.22
C GLY A 107 15.10 -20.63 -9.65
N ILE A 108 15.48 -19.38 -9.91
CA ILE A 108 16.05 -18.93 -11.19
C ILE A 108 17.41 -18.21 -10.97
N GLU A 109 18.03 -18.45 -9.81
CA GLU A 109 19.30 -17.81 -9.41
C GLU A 109 20.48 -18.17 -10.33
N GLU A 110 20.37 -19.26 -11.10
CA GLU A 110 21.40 -19.74 -12.03
C GLU A 110 21.18 -19.31 -13.50
N GLU A 111 20.06 -18.66 -13.85
CA GLU A 111 19.90 -18.14 -15.21
C GLU A 111 20.62 -16.78 -15.36
N GLU A 112 21.46 -16.67 -16.39
CA GLU A 112 22.32 -15.50 -16.70
C GLU A 112 21.56 -14.15 -16.77
N GLY A 113 20.23 -14.17 -16.86
CA GLY A 113 19.37 -12.98 -16.97
C GLY A 113 19.23 -12.14 -15.70
N PHE A 114 19.56 -12.65 -14.51
CA PHE A 114 19.28 -11.96 -13.22
C PHE A 114 20.50 -11.36 -12.52
N HIS A 115 21.68 -11.39 -13.15
CA HIS A 115 22.93 -10.89 -12.56
C HIS A 115 22.88 -9.39 -12.20
N PHE A 116 22.02 -8.59 -12.84
CA PHE A 116 21.81 -7.17 -12.51
C PHE A 116 21.20 -6.96 -11.12
N LEU A 117 20.62 -7.99 -10.50
CA LEU A 117 19.99 -7.90 -9.17
C LEU A 117 21.00 -8.00 -8.01
N HIS A 118 22.27 -8.35 -8.28
CA HIS A 118 23.24 -8.79 -7.26
C HIS A 118 23.77 -7.65 -6.36
N GLY A 119 23.49 -6.38 -6.67
CA GLY A 119 23.98 -5.22 -5.89
C GLY A 119 22.93 -4.51 -5.03
N SER A 120 21.68 -4.97 -5.01
CA SER A 120 20.60 -4.32 -4.25
C SER A 120 20.59 -4.74 -2.78
N MET A 121 20.24 -3.84 -1.85
CA MET A 121 19.99 -4.21 -0.45
C MET A 121 18.97 -5.36 -0.38
N SER A 122 19.07 -6.23 0.63
CA SER A 122 18.03 -7.26 0.83
C SER A 122 16.72 -6.61 1.29
N PHE A 123 15.59 -7.29 1.08
CA PHE A 123 14.30 -6.80 1.57
C PHE A 123 14.29 -6.73 3.11
N ASP A 124 14.96 -7.68 3.76
CA ASP A 124 15.13 -7.70 5.22
C ASP A 124 15.90 -6.48 5.72
N ASN A 125 17.00 -6.09 5.06
CA ASN A 125 17.76 -4.91 5.46
C ASN A 125 16.94 -3.61 5.33
N ILE A 126 16.16 -3.47 4.24
CA ILE A 126 15.26 -2.32 4.07
C ILE A 126 14.21 -2.29 5.18
N TRP A 127 13.66 -3.45 5.52
CA TRP A 127 12.66 -3.55 6.57
C TRP A 127 13.23 -3.24 7.96
N ASP A 128 14.46 -3.65 8.23
CA ASP A 128 15.19 -3.32 9.45
C ASP A 128 15.38 -1.79 9.57
N GLU A 129 15.76 -1.11 8.47
CA GLU A 129 15.90 0.36 8.44
C GLU A 129 14.56 1.09 8.64
N ILE A 130 13.47 0.61 8.01
CA ILE A 130 12.11 1.13 8.23
C ILE A 130 11.71 0.94 9.71
N SER A 131 11.95 -0.25 10.25
CA SER A 131 11.58 -0.59 11.64
C SER A 131 12.41 0.18 12.67
N LYS A 132 13.68 0.46 12.36
CA LYS A 132 14.58 1.29 13.18
C LYS A 132 14.16 2.76 13.13
N SER A 133 13.83 3.27 11.93
CA SER A 133 13.33 4.65 11.77
C SER A 133 12.10 4.91 12.65
N ALA A 134 11.19 3.93 12.75
CA ALA A 134 10.01 4.02 13.62
C ALA A 134 10.30 3.95 15.13
N GLN A 135 11.50 3.50 15.53
CA GLN A 135 11.94 3.47 16.93
C GLN A 135 12.71 4.74 17.32
N GLU A 136 13.42 5.34 16.36
CA GLU A 136 14.28 6.51 16.56
C GLU A 136 13.54 7.85 16.46
N THR A 137 12.28 7.87 15.98
CA THR A 137 11.47 9.10 15.94
C THR A 137 11.18 9.61 17.36
N PRO A 138 11.72 10.78 17.79
CA PRO A 138 11.78 11.15 19.20
C PRO A 138 10.51 11.81 19.76
N HIS A 139 9.55 12.19 18.91
CA HIS A 139 8.34 12.89 19.37
C HIS A 139 7.18 11.92 19.58
N HIS A 140 6.46 12.13 20.68
CA HIS A 140 5.24 11.39 20.99
C HIS A 140 4.23 11.59 19.84
N GLY A 141 4.06 10.53 19.04
CA GLY A 141 3.08 10.48 17.96
C GLY A 141 3.63 10.50 16.53
N ASP A 142 4.95 10.47 16.37
CA ASP A 142 5.54 10.47 15.02
C ASP A 142 5.42 9.09 14.36
N SER A 143 4.47 8.96 13.44
CA SER A 143 4.40 7.83 12.51
C SER A 143 5.19 8.13 11.24
N CYS A 144 5.90 7.14 10.70
CA CYS A 144 6.56 7.27 9.40
C CYS A 144 5.56 6.91 8.29
N VAL A 145 5.37 7.80 7.31
CA VAL A 145 4.46 7.59 6.20
C VAL A 145 5.25 7.39 4.92
N TYR A 146 5.14 6.19 4.35
CA TYR A 146 5.75 5.83 3.07
C TYR A 146 4.68 5.71 1.99
N ILE A 147 4.93 6.30 0.83
CA ILE A 147 4.24 5.93 -0.41
C ILE A 147 4.99 4.75 -1.00
N VAL A 148 4.30 3.63 -1.24
CA VAL A 148 4.91 2.41 -1.77
C VAL A 148 4.47 2.21 -3.21
N SER A 149 5.42 2.20 -4.14
CA SER A 149 5.21 1.89 -5.55
C SER A 149 5.48 0.41 -5.80
N TRP A 150 4.49 -0.31 -6.32
CA TRP A 150 4.61 -1.73 -6.67
C TRP A 150 3.71 -2.10 -7.85
N ASN A 151 4.31 -2.63 -8.92
CA ASN A 151 3.60 -3.15 -10.10
C ASN A 151 2.56 -2.16 -10.66
N ASP A 152 3.00 -0.94 -11.00
CA ASP A 152 2.20 0.17 -11.55
C ASP A 152 1.08 0.70 -10.63
N HIS A 153 1.09 0.33 -9.35
CA HIS A 153 0.13 0.82 -8.36
C HIS A 153 0.82 1.34 -7.12
N LEU A 154 0.27 2.41 -6.54
CA LEU A 154 0.78 3.04 -5.34
C LEU A 154 -0.19 2.86 -4.17
N PHE A 155 0.35 2.56 -3.00
CA PHE A 155 -0.40 2.45 -1.74
C PHE A 155 0.40 3.08 -0.59
N ILE A 156 -0.21 3.26 0.59
CA ILE A 156 0.47 3.82 1.76
C ILE A 156 0.90 2.72 2.71
N LEU A 157 2.13 2.86 3.23
CA LEU A 157 2.62 2.16 4.41
C LEU A 157 2.81 3.18 5.54
N LYS A 158 1.94 3.16 6.55
CA LYS A 158 2.10 3.94 7.80
C LYS A 158 2.76 3.06 8.84
N VAL A 159 3.83 3.55 9.45
CA VAL A 159 4.68 2.79 10.36
C VAL A 159 4.65 3.48 11.73
N GLU A 160 4.01 2.83 12.71
CA GLU A 160 3.99 3.28 14.10
C GLU A 160 4.84 2.35 14.97
N LYS A 161 5.07 2.77 16.21
CA LYS A 161 5.80 1.99 17.21
C LYS A 161 5.18 0.61 17.44
N ASP A 162 3.85 0.54 17.56
CA ASP A 162 3.14 -0.68 17.97
C ASP A 162 2.38 -1.39 16.85
N ALA A 163 2.22 -0.75 15.68
CA ALA A 163 1.53 -1.33 14.53
C ALA A 163 2.02 -0.75 13.19
N TYR A 164 1.93 -1.54 12.13
CA TYR A 164 2.10 -1.06 10.75
C TYR A 164 0.76 -1.14 10.02
N TYR A 165 0.52 -0.21 9.09
CA TYR A 165 -0.72 -0.13 8.33
C TYR A 165 -0.45 -0.09 6.85
N ILE A 166 -1.17 -0.91 6.09
CA ILE A 166 -1.22 -0.82 4.62
C ILE A 166 -2.58 -0.23 4.26
N ILE A 167 -2.57 0.89 3.54
CA ILE A 167 -3.77 1.54 3.03
C ILE A 167 -3.71 1.50 1.52
N ASP A 168 -4.63 0.77 0.91
CA ASP A 168 -4.67 0.57 -0.54
C ASP A 168 -6.05 0.97 -1.07
N THR A 169 -6.04 1.87 -2.04
CA THR A 169 -7.26 2.39 -2.66
C THR A 169 -7.82 1.46 -3.73
N LEU A 170 -7.07 0.43 -4.14
CA LEU A 170 -7.45 -0.54 -5.15
C LEU A 170 -7.76 -1.91 -4.50
N GLY A 171 -9.03 -2.11 -4.19
CA GLY A 171 -9.52 -3.30 -3.48
C GLY A 171 -9.14 -4.64 -4.11
N GLU A 172 -9.14 -4.75 -5.45
CA GLU A 172 -8.92 -6.02 -6.16
C GLU A 172 -7.54 -6.66 -5.88
N ARG A 173 -6.57 -5.85 -5.41
CA ARG A 173 -5.25 -6.34 -4.98
C ARG A 173 -5.32 -7.16 -3.70
N PHE A 174 -6.38 -6.99 -2.90
CA PHE A 174 -6.59 -7.78 -1.70
C PHE A 174 -7.21 -9.13 -2.01
N PHE A 175 -8.26 -9.15 -2.83
CA PHE A 175 -8.83 -10.35 -3.44
C PHE A 175 -9.63 -9.98 -4.70
N GLU A 176 -9.75 -10.94 -5.61
CA GLU A 176 -10.45 -10.77 -6.88
C GLU A 176 -11.91 -10.33 -6.69
N GLY A 177 -12.33 -9.27 -7.39
CA GLY A 177 -13.68 -8.73 -7.29
C GLY A 177 -13.93 -7.77 -6.12
N CYS A 178 -12.93 -7.50 -5.27
CA CYS A 178 -13.05 -6.51 -4.20
C CYS A 178 -13.17 -5.09 -4.77
N ASN A 179 -14.28 -4.41 -4.47
CA ASN A 179 -14.59 -3.06 -4.94
C ASN A 179 -14.50 -1.99 -3.83
N GLN A 180 -13.83 -2.31 -2.72
CA GLN A 180 -13.66 -1.41 -1.57
C GLN A 180 -12.18 -1.15 -1.31
N SER A 181 -11.81 0.11 -1.02
CA SER A 181 -10.50 0.39 -0.45
C SER A 181 -10.40 -0.19 0.96
N TYR A 182 -9.18 -0.49 1.39
CA TYR A 182 -8.96 -1.18 2.66
C TYR A 182 -7.75 -0.65 3.42
N ILE A 183 -7.78 -0.88 4.73
CA ILE A 183 -6.68 -0.65 5.66
C ILE A 183 -6.44 -1.97 6.39
N LEU A 184 -5.21 -2.50 6.31
CA LEU A 184 -4.75 -3.64 7.09
C LEU A 184 -3.91 -3.14 8.26
N LYS A 185 -4.15 -3.64 9.48
CA LYS A 185 -3.36 -3.28 10.67
C LYS A 185 -2.56 -4.47 11.19
N PHE A 186 -1.25 -4.39 11.06
CA PHE A 186 -0.29 -5.37 11.54
C PHE A 186 0.23 -4.98 12.92
N ASP A 187 -0.40 -5.52 13.96
CA ASP A 187 -0.02 -5.33 15.37
C ASP A 187 0.40 -6.67 16.02
N LYS A 188 0.67 -6.66 17.33
CA LYS A 188 1.07 -7.84 18.12
C LYS A 188 0.14 -9.07 17.97
N ASP A 189 -1.14 -8.84 17.65
CA ASP A 189 -2.17 -9.87 17.54
C ASP A 189 -2.29 -10.42 16.12
N THR A 190 -1.59 -9.80 15.16
CA THR A 190 -1.56 -10.23 13.77
C THR A 190 -0.73 -11.50 13.60
N THR A 191 -1.23 -12.43 12.79
CA THR A 191 -0.57 -13.71 12.52
C THR A 191 -0.71 -14.10 11.05
N ILE A 192 0.32 -14.76 10.50
CA ILE A 192 0.26 -15.46 9.22
C ILE A 192 0.43 -16.94 9.49
N MET A 193 -0.51 -17.73 9.01
CA MET A 193 -0.49 -19.19 9.14
C MET A 193 -0.22 -19.87 7.80
N GLN A 194 0.36 -21.06 7.85
CA GLN A 194 0.41 -21.93 6.68
C GLN A 194 -1.02 -22.38 6.34
N ALA A 195 -1.35 -22.39 5.04
CA ALA A 195 -2.61 -23.02 4.63
C ALA A 195 -2.47 -24.54 4.82
N PRO A 196 -3.50 -25.26 5.28
CA PRO A 196 -3.45 -26.72 5.31
C PRO A 196 -3.17 -27.23 3.89
N SER A 197 -2.06 -27.93 3.70
CA SER A 197 -1.83 -28.72 2.49
C SER A 197 -2.84 -29.87 2.49
N GLU A 198 -3.66 -30.00 1.45
CA GLU A 198 -4.60 -31.12 1.22
C GLU A 198 -3.88 -32.47 0.95
N SER A 199 -2.77 -32.74 1.62
CA SER A 199 -1.97 -33.94 1.37
C SER A 199 -1.43 -34.53 2.67
N GLN A 200 -2.33 -34.89 3.58
CA GLN A 200 -2.12 -35.96 4.55
C GLN A 200 -3.42 -36.74 4.76
N GLN A 201 -3.89 -37.39 3.69
CA GLN A 201 -4.57 -38.69 3.86
C GLN A 201 -3.49 -39.77 3.71
N SER A 202 -2.82 -40.06 4.81
CA SER A 202 -2.38 -41.43 5.05
C SER A 202 -3.64 -42.25 5.29
N ASP A 203 -3.91 -43.24 4.45
CA ASP A 203 -4.45 -44.50 4.94
C ASP A 203 -4.22 -45.62 3.93
N ASP A 204 -3.88 -46.76 4.52
CA ASP A 204 -3.44 -47.99 3.92
C ASP A 204 -4.41 -48.58 2.90
N LYS A 205 -3.82 -49.25 1.89
CA LYS A 205 -4.52 -50.20 1.00
C LYS A 205 -5.19 -51.29 1.84
N PRO A 206 -6.41 -51.73 1.46
CA PRO A 206 -6.45 -53.00 0.73
C PRO A 206 -7.42 -53.01 -0.46
N SER A 207 -7.13 -53.96 -1.35
CA SER A 207 -7.78 -54.31 -2.63
C SER A 207 -9.28 -54.64 -2.55
N CYS A 208 -10.05 -54.35 -3.60
CA CYS A 208 -10.49 -55.34 -4.63
C CYS A 208 -11.49 -54.70 -5.62
N ASP A 209 -11.50 -55.24 -6.84
CA ASP A 209 -12.20 -54.82 -8.06
C ASP A 209 -13.73 -54.65 -7.98
N ARG A 210 -14.28 -53.69 -8.74
CA ARG A 210 -15.24 -53.96 -9.84
C ARG A 210 -15.52 -52.73 -10.73
N LYS A 211 -15.86 -53.07 -11.98
CA LYS A 211 -15.86 -52.28 -13.21
C LYS A 211 -17.08 -51.36 -13.45
N GLU A 212 -16.80 -50.31 -14.24
CA GLU A 212 -17.52 -49.80 -15.42
C GLU A 212 -18.63 -48.72 -15.35
N LYS A 213 -18.31 -47.61 -16.06
CA LYS A 213 -19.06 -46.81 -17.07
C LYS A 213 -19.71 -45.45 -16.71
N THR A 214 -19.01 -44.41 -17.17
CA THR A 214 -19.41 -43.33 -18.12
C THR A 214 -20.65 -42.46 -17.84
N ASN A 215 -20.46 -41.14 -17.63
CA ASN A 215 -20.79 -40.10 -18.62
C ASN A 215 -20.44 -38.66 -18.16
N VAL A 216 -20.12 -37.84 -19.15
CA VAL A 216 -19.71 -36.43 -19.13
C VAL A 216 -20.88 -35.50 -18.76
N LYS A 217 -20.62 -34.45 -17.95
CA LYS A 217 -21.08 -33.07 -18.20
C LYS A 217 -20.42 -32.05 -17.25
N GLU A 218 -19.98 -30.97 -17.89
CA GLU A 218 -19.38 -29.76 -17.34
C GLU A 218 -20.35 -28.97 -16.44
N ALA A 219 -19.80 -28.27 -15.43
CA ALA A 219 -19.86 -26.82 -15.27
C ALA A 219 -19.92 -26.36 -13.80
N ALA A 220 -19.12 -25.32 -13.53
CA ALA A 220 -19.23 -24.34 -12.43
C ALA A 220 -19.00 -24.85 -11.00
N ASP A 221 -17.74 -24.82 -10.55
CA ASP A 221 -17.38 -24.92 -9.14
C ASP A 221 -17.15 -23.50 -8.59
N GLU A 222 -18.23 -22.92 -8.03
CA GLU A 222 -18.17 -21.72 -7.21
C GLU A 222 -17.40 -22.05 -5.93
N ARG A 223 -16.14 -21.61 -5.83
CA ARG A 223 -15.38 -21.65 -4.58
C ARG A 223 -16.02 -20.69 -3.57
N LYS A 224 -16.96 -21.22 -2.81
CA LYS A 224 -17.58 -20.63 -1.63
C LYS A 224 -16.53 -20.40 -0.54
N ILE A 225 -15.95 -19.20 -0.52
CA ILE A 225 -15.09 -18.75 0.58
C ILE A 225 -15.99 -18.46 1.79
N VAL A 226 -15.78 -19.21 2.87
CA VAL A 226 -16.52 -19.07 4.13
C VAL A 226 -16.09 -17.80 4.84
N MET A 227 -16.94 -16.78 4.78
CA MET A 227 -16.88 -15.58 5.62
C MET A 227 -17.56 -15.86 6.96
N SER A 228 -16.83 -15.71 8.06
CA SER A 228 -17.41 -15.69 9.40
C SER A 228 -17.49 -14.25 9.89
N THR A 229 -18.67 -13.65 9.77
CA THR A 229 -19.07 -12.46 10.53
C THR A 229 -19.82 -12.96 11.76
N ASN A 230 -19.24 -12.82 12.95
CA ASN A 230 -19.90 -13.22 14.18
C ASN A 230 -20.73 -12.06 14.73
N SER A 231 -22.02 -12.32 14.93
CA SER A 231 -22.82 -11.68 15.96
C SER A 231 -23.20 -12.76 16.98
N ASP A 232 -22.79 -12.48 18.22
CA ASP A 232 -23.09 -13.02 19.54
C ASP A 232 -23.20 -14.52 19.89
N ASP A 233 -22.38 -14.81 20.91
CA ASP A 233 -22.58 -15.68 22.08
C ASP A 233 -22.54 -17.21 21.92
N SER A 234 -21.35 -17.78 22.09
CA SER A 234 -21.12 -18.84 23.08
C SER A 234 -19.63 -19.17 23.22
N MET A 235 -19.19 -19.20 24.48
CA MET A 235 -17.85 -19.57 24.94
C MET A 235 -17.40 -20.93 24.39
N LYS A 236 -16.51 -20.93 23.40
CA LYS A 236 -15.54 -22.00 23.16
C LYS A 236 -14.19 -21.38 22.88
N GLU A 237 -13.30 -21.48 23.86
CA GLU A 237 -11.88 -21.16 23.76
C GLU A 237 -11.26 -22.08 22.69
N ASP A 238 -11.24 -21.61 21.45
CA ASP A 238 -10.59 -22.27 20.32
C ASP A 238 -9.07 -22.15 20.52
N ARG A 239 -8.50 -23.06 21.35
CA ARG A 239 -7.05 -23.26 21.43
C ARG A 239 -6.57 -23.84 20.10
N ARG A 240 -6.44 -22.97 19.09
CA ARG A 240 -5.80 -23.30 17.82
C ARG A 240 -4.35 -23.67 18.11
N PRO A 241 -3.83 -24.78 17.56
CA PRO A 241 -2.46 -25.17 17.80
C PRO A 241 -1.52 -24.10 17.21
N GLU A 242 -0.68 -23.50 18.06
CA GLU A 242 0.38 -22.55 17.71
C GLU A 242 1.34 -23.09 16.63
N LYS A 243 1.31 -24.40 16.37
CA LYS A 243 2.16 -25.13 15.42
C LYS A 243 2.06 -24.67 13.96
N ASN A 244 1.06 -23.88 13.57
CA ASN A 244 0.86 -23.46 12.18
C ASN A 244 1.15 -21.97 11.91
N ILE A 245 1.55 -21.20 12.93
CA ILE A 245 1.86 -19.76 12.79
C ILE A 245 3.30 -19.62 12.27
N ILE A 246 3.45 -19.02 11.09
CA ILE A 246 4.75 -18.78 10.45
C ILE A 246 5.32 -17.44 10.91
N TYR A 247 4.45 -16.41 10.97
CA TYR A 247 4.83 -15.05 11.36
C TYR A 247 3.82 -14.44 12.32
N ARG A 248 4.28 -13.55 13.19
CA ARG A 248 3.46 -12.85 14.19
C ARG A 248 3.88 -11.39 14.29
N GLY A 249 2.95 -10.53 14.69
CA GLY A 249 3.25 -9.14 15.00
C GLY A 249 3.39 -8.27 13.76
N LYS A 250 4.13 -7.17 13.91
CA LYS A 250 4.44 -6.23 12.83
C LYS A 250 5.24 -6.87 11.68
N GLU A 251 6.07 -7.87 11.99
CA GLU A 251 6.85 -8.61 10.99
C GLU A 251 5.98 -9.37 9.98
N ALA A 252 4.73 -9.68 10.34
CA ALA A 252 3.77 -10.22 9.37
C ALA A 252 3.49 -9.24 8.21
N CYS A 253 3.68 -7.93 8.40
CA CYS A 253 3.52 -6.94 7.32
C CYS A 253 4.61 -7.11 6.24
N LYS A 254 5.86 -7.35 6.66
CA LYS A 254 6.98 -7.65 5.76
C LYS A 254 6.64 -8.82 4.84
N GLU A 255 6.17 -9.90 5.46
CA GLU A 255 5.87 -11.16 4.80
C GLU A 255 4.57 -11.08 3.98
N TYR A 256 3.62 -10.23 4.38
CA TYR A 256 2.47 -9.93 3.53
C TYR A 256 2.90 -9.25 2.22
N ILE A 257 3.77 -8.24 2.27
CA ILE A 257 4.27 -7.59 1.05
C ILE A 257 5.06 -8.60 0.20
N LYS A 258 6.00 -9.32 0.81
CA LYS A 258 6.90 -10.27 0.14
C LYS A 258 6.19 -11.50 -0.42
N SER A 259 5.26 -12.11 0.32
CA SER A 259 4.67 -13.40 -0.03
C SER A 259 3.21 -13.33 -0.50
N PHE A 260 2.53 -12.20 -0.35
CA PHE A 260 1.17 -12.00 -0.86
C PHE A 260 1.16 -11.01 -2.03
N LEU A 261 1.62 -9.77 -1.83
CA LEU A 261 1.57 -8.74 -2.88
C LEU A 261 2.54 -9.03 -4.03
N ALA A 262 3.72 -9.58 -3.75
CA ALA A 262 4.72 -9.87 -4.78
C ALA A 262 4.55 -11.27 -5.42
N ALA A 263 3.79 -12.17 -4.81
CA ALA A 263 3.76 -13.57 -5.22
C ALA A 263 3.17 -13.81 -6.63
N ILE A 264 2.07 -13.12 -6.99
CA ILE A 264 1.46 -13.28 -8.31
C ILE A 264 2.37 -12.68 -9.40
N PRO A 265 2.81 -11.40 -9.31
CA PRO A 265 3.70 -10.82 -10.32
C PRO A 265 5.00 -11.61 -10.51
N ILE A 266 5.60 -12.11 -9.43
CA ILE A 266 6.82 -12.92 -9.51
C ILE A 266 6.54 -14.25 -10.23
N ARG A 267 5.45 -14.96 -9.92
CA ARG A 267 5.11 -16.22 -10.59
C ARG A 267 4.80 -16.02 -12.07
N GLU A 268 4.07 -14.97 -12.42
CA GLU A 268 3.79 -14.63 -13.82
C GLU A 268 5.10 -14.36 -14.58
N LEU A 269 6.01 -13.61 -13.97
CA LEU A 269 7.33 -13.37 -14.54
C LEU A 269 8.13 -14.66 -14.74
N GLN A 270 8.12 -15.56 -13.75
CA GLN A 270 8.79 -16.86 -13.87
C GLN A 270 8.21 -17.70 -15.02
N VAL A 271 6.90 -17.63 -15.25
CA VAL A 271 6.25 -18.32 -16.37
C VAL A 271 6.66 -17.70 -17.71
N ASP A 272 6.69 -16.37 -17.81
CA ASP A 272 7.12 -15.65 -19.02
C ASP A 272 8.59 -15.95 -19.37
N VAL A 273 9.46 -15.97 -18.36
CA VAL A 273 10.87 -16.38 -18.46
C VAL A 273 10.99 -17.79 -19.02
N LYS A 274 10.29 -18.76 -18.42
CA LYS A 274 10.29 -20.16 -18.88
C LYS A 274 9.74 -20.34 -20.30
N LYS A 275 8.84 -19.45 -20.73
CA LYS A 275 8.27 -19.44 -22.09
C LYS A 275 9.17 -18.72 -23.11
N GLY A 276 10.29 -18.15 -22.70
CA GLY A 276 11.18 -17.39 -23.57
C GLY A 276 10.59 -16.04 -24.01
N LEU A 277 9.57 -15.52 -23.32
CA LEU A 277 8.91 -14.23 -23.61
C LEU A 277 9.73 -13.04 -23.07
N MET A 278 11.04 -13.08 -23.29
CA MET A 278 12.07 -12.15 -22.76
C MET A 278 11.96 -10.70 -23.27
N ALA A 279 11.02 -10.41 -24.17
CA ALA A 279 11.20 -9.35 -25.17
C ALA A 279 10.42 -8.03 -24.96
N SER A 280 9.51 -7.92 -23.99
CA SER A 280 8.56 -6.77 -23.99
C SER A 280 8.66 -5.79 -22.82
N THR A 281 9.33 -6.13 -21.71
CA THR A 281 9.48 -5.20 -20.57
C THR A 281 10.76 -5.50 -19.80
N PRO A 282 11.59 -4.49 -19.45
CA PRO A 282 12.74 -4.73 -18.59
C PRO A 282 12.34 -5.36 -17.26
N PHE A 283 13.00 -6.45 -16.86
CA PHE A 283 12.74 -7.18 -15.61
C PHE A 283 12.67 -6.29 -14.36
N HIS A 284 13.49 -5.24 -14.32
CA HIS A 284 13.50 -4.31 -13.19
C HIS A 284 12.13 -3.66 -12.97
N GLN A 285 11.38 -3.33 -14.04
CA GLN A 285 10.07 -2.69 -13.90
C GLN A 285 9.02 -3.59 -13.25
N ARG A 286 9.15 -4.92 -13.38
CA ARG A 286 8.20 -5.90 -12.79
C ARG A 286 8.58 -6.36 -11.40
N LEU A 287 9.83 -6.14 -10.99
CA LEU A 287 10.39 -6.62 -9.72
C LEU A 287 10.72 -5.49 -8.75
N GLN A 288 10.64 -4.23 -9.19
CA GLN A 288 10.98 -3.07 -8.37
C GLN A 288 9.82 -2.69 -7.44
N ILE A 289 10.12 -2.65 -6.15
CA ILE A 289 9.31 -2.01 -5.12
C ILE A 289 10.08 -0.80 -4.59
N GLU A 290 9.39 0.32 -4.44
CA GLU A 290 9.96 1.57 -3.96
C GLU A 290 9.18 2.04 -2.74
N PHE A 291 9.89 2.45 -1.69
CA PHE A 291 9.34 3.02 -0.47
C PHE A 291 9.77 4.47 -0.41
N HIS A 292 8.87 5.40 -0.71
CA HIS A 292 9.13 6.84 -0.69
C HIS A 292 8.72 7.41 0.66
N TYR A 293 9.69 7.72 1.53
CA TYR A 293 9.42 8.37 2.81
C TYR A 293 8.92 9.80 2.56
N THR A 294 7.78 10.14 3.14
CA THR A 294 7.16 11.44 2.92
C THR A 294 7.30 12.37 4.12
N MET A 295 7.34 13.67 3.84
CA MET A 295 7.34 14.72 4.84
C MET A 295 6.46 15.86 4.37
N SER A 296 5.59 16.35 5.25
CA SER A 296 4.85 17.59 4.99
C SER A 296 5.76 18.80 5.23
N PHE A 297 5.66 19.79 4.36
CA PHE A 297 6.22 21.11 4.64
C PHE A 297 5.06 22.03 4.96
N VAL A 298 4.91 22.44 6.23
CA VAL A 298 4.02 23.56 6.53
C VAL A 298 4.56 24.76 5.76
N PRO A 299 3.81 25.37 4.82
CA PRO A 299 4.21 26.63 4.26
C PRO A 299 4.35 27.57 5.46
N LYS A 300 5.56 28.05 5.75
CA LYS A 300 5.71 29.21 6.63
C LYS A 300 4.91 30.31 5.97
N PHE A 301 3.68 30.53 6.41
CA PHE A 301 3.13 31.87 6.37
C PHE A 301 4.17 32.68 7.12
N GLU A 302 4.84 33.59 6.42
CA GLU A 302 5.52 34.69 7.08
C GLU A 302 4.45 35.34 7.96
N GLU A 303 4.46 35.00 9.25
CA GLU A 303 3.83 35.80 10.26
C GLU A 303 4.52 37.16 10.14
N LEU A 304 3.88 38.07 9.40
CA LEU A 304 4.16 39.49 9.55
C LEU A 304 3.98 39.77 11.03
N SER A 305 5.12 39.88 11.72
CA SER A 305 5.15 40.12 13.14
C SER A 305 4.25 41.32 13.43
N SER A 306 3.44 41.22 14.48
CA SER A 306 2.53 42.30 14.87
C SER A 306 3.27 43.61 15.21
N GLU A 307 4.60 43.59 15.26
CA GLU A 307 5.46 44.76 15.43
C GLU A 307 5.52 45.66 14.16
N GLU A 308 5.44 45.10 12.94
CA GLU A 308 5.45 45.90 11.70
C GLU A 308 4.13 46.64 11.43
N LEU A 309 3.00 46.10 11.90
CA LEU A 309 1.69 46.75 11.75
C LEU A 309 1.51 47.95 12.71
N ILE A 310 2.19 47.94 13.86
CA ILE A 310 2.12 49.04 14.83
C ILE A 310 3.02 50.21 14.39
N ALA A 311 4.18 49.92 13.77
CA ALA A 311 5.09 50.95 13.27
C ALA A 311 4.48 51.81 12.16
N ASN A 312 3.65 51.22 11.28
CA ASN A 312 2.99 51.93 10.19
C ASN A 312 1.76 52.75 10.65
N SER A 313 1.19 52.47 11.83
CA SER A 313 0.06 53.24 12.39
C SER A 313 0.50 54.54 13.08
N LEU A 314 1.77 54.66 13.48
CA LEU A 314 2.29 55.82 14.23
C LEU A 314 2.91 56.90 13.31
N ALA A 315 3.04 56.64 12.01
CA ALA A 315 3.65 57.56 11.06
C ALA A 315 2.69 58.61 10.47
N ILE A 316 1.41 58.63 10.88
CA ILE A 316 0.42 59.60 10.39
C ILE A 316 -0.13 60.41 11.58
N VAL A 317 0.67 61.38 12.04
CA VAL A 317 0.16 62.51 12.82
C VAL A 317 0.38 63.77 11.97
N PRO A 318 -0.68 64.50 11.56
CA PRO A 318 -0.50 65.76 10.86
C PRO A 318 -0.01 66.82 11.85
N SER A 319 1.14 67.43 11.55
CA SER A 319 1.58 68.65 12.22
C SER A 319 0.66 69.80 11.82
N ALA A 320 -0.18 70.25 12.76
CA ALA A 320 -0.95 71.48 12.67
C ALA A 320 -0.43 72.47 13.72
N ALA A 321 0.29 73.50 13.26
CA ALA A 321 0.47 74.81 13.90
C ALA A 321 1.33 75.66 12.93
N ALA A 322 0.76 76.66 12.26
CA ALA A 322 0.59 78.04 12.72
C ALA A 322 1.91 78.84 12.66
N GLU A 323 2.06 79.64 11.59
CA GLU A 323 2.19 81.11 11.63
C GLU A 323 1.94 81.71 10.24
#